data_AF-A0A944CZB2-F1
#
_entry.id   AF-A0A944CZB2-F1
#
_cell.length_a   1.000
_cell.length_b   1.000
_cell.length_c   1.000
_cell.angle_alpha   90.00
_cell.angle_beta   90.00
_cell.angle_gamma   90.00
#
_symmetry.space_group_name_H-M   'P 1'
#
loop_
_entity.id
_entity.type
_entity.pdbx_description
1 polymer ?
#
loop_
_entity_poly.entity_id
_entity_poly.type
_entity_poly.pdbx_seq_one_letter_code
_entity_poly.pdbx_strand_id
1 'polypeptide(L)'
;MDNQEAKIFYSWQSDLKQEINHYFIRDAIKSALKRLNKAEENIILRVETATDGLTGSPNIEQAIFNKIDECAVFVGDITLINATQKDFRKTPNPNVLIELGYAIHGLGWSKIILVHNNHYGKIEDVPFDIRGHRISQYNFDGNVNNKKQSFINLENTFYIAIKACLSSKEELKLKGNNLNLERRKEVCKNRDIRLLERLFNKINTHIIDDFLANAKLDIVNGNIFYFWENFRAIVNSSSFHLYDQELQALIIDFYTFWDTTLSYGGQHCIPIIGRNEYKFTSPHYSSPASAYEQWDIDYSNFHSAIDCTESAFKKLIKFVQEKYLEIDIDDSNKKAMQSYNSEMNLQ
;
A
#
# COMPACT_ATOMS: atom_id res chain seq x y z
N MET A 1 18.40 25.22 -6.28
CA MET A 1 17.66 24.67 -5.13
C MET A 1 16.20 24.90 -5.46
N ASP A 2 15.44 23.83 -5.68
CA ASP A 2 14.02 23.96 -5.99
C ASP A 2 13.30 24.42 -4.72
N ASN A 3 12.64 25.57 -4.76
CA ASN A 3 11.83 26.05 -3.65
C ASN A 3 10.68 25.07 -3.42
N GLN A 4 10.50 24.63 -2.17
CA GLN A 4 9.41 23.74 -1.82
C GLN A 4 8.11 24.56 -1.69
N GLU A 5 7.09 24.23 -2.47
CA GLU A 5 5.77 24.89 -2.33
C GLU A 5 4.96 24.19 -1.24
N ALA A 6 4.35 24.97 -0.35
CA ALA A 6 3.47 24.48 0.70
C ALA A 6 2.14 25.25 0.70
N LYS A 7 1.05 24.51 0.55
CA LYS A 7 -0.31 25.06 0.42
C LYS A 7 -1.00 25.12 1.79
N ILE A 8 -1.77 26.18 2.01
CA ILE A 8 -2.61 26.38 3.19
C ILE A 8 -4.05 26.36 2.72
N PHE A 9 -4.80 25.32 3.09
CA PHE A 9 -6.20 25.22 2.72
C PHE A 9 -7.06 25.99 3.71
N TYR A 10 -7.84 26.96 3.22
CA TYR A 10 -8.78 27.73 4.04
C TYR A 10 -10.22 27.30 3.76
N SER A 11 -10.80 26.57 4.73
CA SER A 11 -12.20 26.17 4.78
C SER A 11 -13.04 27.26 5.45
N TRP A 12 -14.02 27.78 4.72
CA TRP A 12 -14.78 28.97 5.09
C TRP A 12 -16.29 28.79 4.88
N GLN A 13 -17.09 29.67 5.47
CA GLN A 13 -18.56 29.66 5.35
C GLN A 13 -19.12 30.98 4.84
N SER A 14 -20.27 30.91 4.16
CA SER A 14 -21.00 32.07 3.60
C SER A 14 -22.23 32.51 4.40
N ASP A 15 -22.57 31.82 5.50
CA ASP A 15 -23.79 32.07 6.29
C ASP A 15 -23.72 33.33 7.15
N LEU A 16 -22.51 33.79 7.48
CA LEU A 16 -22.27 34.98 8.29
C LEU A 16 -21.83 36.16 7.44
N LYS A 17 -21.86 37.37 8.03
CA LYS A 17 -21.44 38.60 7.36
C LYS A 17 -19.98 38.50 6.90
N GLN A 18 -19.77 38.47 5.58
CA GLN A 18 -18.49 38.10 4.98
C GLN A 18 -17.36 39.08 5.30
N GLU A 19 -17.65 40.37 5.45
CA GLU A 19 -16.65 41.42 5.72
C GLU A 19 -16.00 41.29 7.10
N ILE A 20 -16.70 40.66 8.05
CA ILE A 20 -16.22 40.51 9.42
C ILE A 20 -15.75 39.08 9.74
N ASN A 21 -16.09 38.10 8.88
CA ASN A 21 -15.62 36.71 8.97
C ASN A 21 -14.79 36.31 7.76
N HIS A 22 -15.42 35.78 6.70
CA HIS A 22 -14.72 35.14 5.59
C HIS A 22 -13.57 35.99 5.01
N TYR A 23 -13.85 37.24 4.63
CA TYR A 23 -12.85 38.15 4.08
C TYR A 23 -11.81 38.56 5.13
N PHE A 24 -12.26 38.82 6.36
CA PHE A 24 -11.38 39.24 7.44
C PHE A 24 -10.33 38.18 7.78
N ILE A 25 -10.76 36.92 7.91
CA ILE A 25 -9.91 35.76 8.15
C ILE A 25 -8.97 35.53 6.96
N ARG A 26 -9.52 35.49 5.73
CA ARG A 26 -8.74 35.27 4.50
C ARG A 26 -7.61 36.29 4.37
N ASP A 27 -7.91 37.55 4.59
CA ASP A 27 -6.95 38.64 4.42
C ASP A 27 -5.89 38.62 5.54
N ALA A 28 -6.26 38.22 6.76
CA ALA A 28 -5.31 37.98 7.85
C ALA A 28 -4.36 36.80 7.55
N ILE A 29 -4.88 35.69 6.99
CA ILE A 29 -4.05 34.56 6.52
C ILE A 29 -3.07 35.05 5.44
N LYS A 30 -3.56 35.74 4.41
CA LYS A 30 -2.72 36.28 3.32
C LYS A 30 -1.62 37.21 3.84
N SER A 31 -1.95 38.08 4.80
CA SER A 31 -0.96 38.98 5.43
C SER A 31 0.11 38.20 6.20
N ALA A 32 -0.30 37.20 6.98
CA ALA A 32 0.63 36.32 7.70
C ALA A 32 1.55 35.54 6.75
N LEU A 33 1.02 34.97 5.67
CA LEU A 33 1.81 34.27 4.65
C LEU A 33 2.81 35.19 3.95
N LYS A 34 2.42 36.43 3.65
CA LYS A 34 3.33 37.44 3.09
C LYS A 34 4.51 37.72 4.03
N ARG A 35 4.30 37.70 5.35
CA ARG A 35 5.38 37.84 6.34
C ARG A 35 6.25 36.59 6.42
N LEU A 36 5.67 35.39 6.38
CA LEU A 36 6.41 34.13 6.41
C LEU A 36 7.27 33.92 5.17
N ASN A 37 6.74 34.17 3.97
CA ASN A 37 7.49 34.07 2.71
C ASN A 37 8.67 35.06 2.61
N LYS A 38 8.66 36.13 3.42
CA LYS A 38 9.81 37.06 3.53
C LYS A 38 10.86 36.59 4.53
N ALA A 39 10.45 35.77 5.51
CA ALA A 39 11.31 35.31 6.59
C ALA A 39 11.98 33.96 6.28
N GLU A 40 11.34 33.13 5.45
CA GLU A 40 11.80 31.79 5.08
C GLU A 40 12.17 31.76 3.59
N GLU A 41 13.43 31.56 3.24
CA GLU A 41 13.91 31.65 1.84
C GLU A 41 13.60 30.39 1.00
N ASN A 42 13.34 29.26 1.65
CA ASN A 42 13.28 27.94 1.00
C ASN A 42 11.85 27.41 0.76
N ILE A 43 10.82 28.12 1.24
CA ILE A 43 9.41 27.67 1.16
C ILE A 43 8.55 28.77 0.55
N ILE A 44 7.73 28.40 -0.44
CA ILE A 44 6.71 29.28 -1.01
C ILE A 44 5.35 28.88 -0.43
N LEU A 45 4.78 29.74 0.42
CA LEU A 45 3.47 29.54 1.02
C LEU A 45 2.36 30.24 0.25
N ARG A 46 1.27 29.52 -0.03
CA ARG A 46 0.08 30.06 -0.69
C ARG A 46 -1.20 29.60 0.00
N VAL A 47 -2.22 30.45 -0.03
CA VAL A 47 -3.57 30.09 0.42
C VAL A 47 -4.36 29.56 -0.77
N GLU A 48 -5.06 28.45 -0.57
CA GLU A 48 -6.01 27.89 -1.52
C GLU A 48 -7.40 27.78 -0.88
N THR A 49 -8.43 27.96 -1.69
CA THR A 49 -9.83 27.73 -1.31
C THR A 49 -10.50 26.72 -2.26
N ALA A 50 -11.69 26.26 -1.88
CA ALA A 50 -12.47 25.26 -2.61
C ALA A 50 -12.59 25.56 -4.12
N THR A 51 -12.83 26.81 -4.52
CA THR A 51 -13.13 27.21 -5.90
C THR A 51 -11.91 27.54 -6.76
N ASP A 52 -10.71 27.61 -6.19
CA ASP A 52 -9.52 28.07 -6.93
C ASP A 52 -9.04 27.03 -7.96
N GLY A 53 -8.87 27.39 -9.24
CA GLY A 53 -8.18 26.57 -10.24
C GLY A 53 -8.96 25.38 -10.84
N LEU A 54 -10.28 25.28 -10.62
CA LEU A 54 -11.12 24.24 -11.21
C LEU A 54 -11.53 24.61 -12.66
N THR A 55 -11.20 23.77 -13.64
CA THR A 55 -11.61 23.93 -15.06
C THR A 55 -12.56 22.80 -15.49
N GLY A 56 -13.55 23.11 -16.35
CA GLY A 56 -14.54 22.14 -16.84
C GLY A 56 -15.71 21.90 -15.88
N SER A 57 -16.24 20.67 -15.82
CA SER A 57 -17.32 20.25 -14.92
C SER A 57 -16.84 19.21 -13.90
N PRO A 58 -15.93 19.56 -12.97
CA PRO A 58 -15.37 18.61 -12.01
C PRO A 58 -16.38 18.25 -10.92
N ASN A 59 -16.20 17.08 -10.31
CA ASN A 59 -16.81 16.76 -9.03
C ASN A 59 -16.18 17.66 -7.95
N ILE A 60 -16.91 18.71 -7.55
CA ILE A 60 -16.44 19.77 -6.65
C ILE A 60 -16.00 19.19 -5.29
N GLU A 61 -16.74 18.21 -4.77
CA GLU A 61 -16.45 17.57 -3.48
C GLU A 61 -15.10 16.85 -3.52
N GLN A 62 -14.87 16.04 -4.56
CA GLN A 62 -13.60 15.32 -4.72
C GLN A 62 -12.42 16.28 -4.88
N ALA A 63 -12.61 17.39 -5.59
CA ALA A 63 -11.55 18.37 -5.78
C ALA A 63 -11.19 19.11 -4.49
N ILE A 64 -12.16 19.38 -3.62
CA ILE A 64 -11.93 19.95 -2.29
C ILE A 64 -11.12 18.98 -1.43
N PHE A 65 -11.51 17.71 -1.38
CA PHE A 65 -10.80 16.70 -0.59
C PHE A 65 -9.36 16.49 -1.07
N ASN A 66 -9.13 16.46 -2.39
CA ASN A 66 -7.78 16.38 -2.94
C ASN A 66 -6.91 17.58 -2.51
N LYS A 67 -7.46 18.81 -2.51
CA LYS A 67 -6.73 20.00 -2.04
C LYS A 67 -6.41 19.93 -0.54
N ILE A 68 -7.31 19.36 0.26
CA ILE A 68 -7.08 19.14 1.69
C ILE A 68 -5.97 18.09 1.90
N ASP A 69 -5.93 17.02 1.09
CA ASP A 69 -4.86 16.01 1.14
C ASP A 69 -3.49 16.58 0.77
N GLU A 70 -3.45 17.54 -0.16
CA GLU A 70 -2.22 18.16 -0.64
C GLU A 70 -1.73 19.33 0.23
N CYS A 71 -2.56 19.85 1.13
CA CYS A 71 -2.19 21.03 1.92
C CYS A 71 -1.27 20.69 3.09
N ALA A 72 -0.36 21.61 3.43
CA ALA A 72 0.54 21.50 4.56
C ALA A 72 -0.15 21.88 5.89
N VAL A 73 -1.14 22.78 5.83
CA VAL A 73 -1.91 23.27 6.98
C VAL A 73 -3.34 23.52 6.54
N PHE A 74 -4.29 23.06 7.35
CA PHE A 74 -5.71 23.35 7.18
C PHE A 74 -6.16 24.42 8.17
N VAL A 75 -6.92 25.40 7.69
CA VAL A 75 -7.54 26.45 8.51
C VAL A 75 -9.05 26.37 8.36
N GLY A 76 -9.78 26.14 9.45
CA GLY A 76 -11.24 26.02 9.45
C GLY A 76 -11.94 27.14 10.22
N ASP A 77 -12.84 27.88 9.57
CA ASP A 77 -13.74 28.85 10.20
C ASP A 77 -14.90 28.13 10.92
N ILE A 78 -14.72 27.87 12.21
CA ILE A 78 -15.72 27.22 13.06
C ILE A 78 -16.67 28.20 13.74
N THR A 79 -16.77 29.43 13.23
CA THR A 79 -17.67 30.45 13.79
C THR A 79 -19.13 29.97 13.71
N LEU A 80 -19.88 30.14 14.80
CA LEU A 80 -21.26 29.64 14.92
C LEU A 80 -22.22 30.40 13.99
N ILE A 81 -22.83 29.68 13.06
CA ILE A 81 -23.69 30.28 12.02
C ILE A 81 -25.10 30.62 12.53
N ASN A 82 -25.52 30.02 13.65
CA ASN A 82 -26.84 30.19 14.25
C ASN A 82 -26.78 30.78 15.67
N ALA A 83 -25.76 31.59 15.96
CA ALA A 83 -25.51 32.19 17.27
C ALA A 83 -26.69 32.99 17.85
N THR A 84 -27.54 33.57 16.99
CA THR A 84 -28.71 34.37 17.40
C THR A 84 -29.96 33.54 17.70
N GLN A 85 -30.02 32.27 17.27
CA GLN A 85 -31.21 31.41 17.40
C GLN A 85 -31.26 30.68 18.75
N LYS A 86 -32.18 31.02 19.65
CA LYS A 86 -32.19 30.48 21.03
C LYS A 86 -32.62 29.02 21.14
N ASP A 87 -33.52 28.57 20.29
CA ASP A 87 -34.17 27.25 20.41
C ASP A 87 -33.43 26.12 19.68
N PHE A 88 -32.32 26.44 19.01
CA PHE A 88 -31.55 25.49 18.22
C PHE A 88 -30.15 25.28 18.81
N ARG A 89 -29.67 24.03 18.74
CA ARG A 89 -28.29 23.70 19.10
C ARG A 89 -27.34 24.52 18.23
N LYS A 90 -26.38 25.19 18.87
CA LYS A 90 -25.36 25.98 18.16
C LYS A 90 -24.47 25.08 17.31
N THR A 91 -24.17 25.53 16.11
CA THR A 91 -23.30 24.80 15.18
C THR A 91 -22.47 25.75 14.32
N PRO A 92 -21.21 25.40 14.02
CA PRO A 92 -20.50 25.90 12.86
C PRO A 92 -21.19 25.47 11.56
N ASN A 93 -20.71 25.98 10.43
CA ASN A 93 -21.16 25.54 9.12
C ASN A 93 -20.88 24.03 8.90
N PRO A 94 -21.87 23.22 8.48
CA PRO A 94 -21.70 21.78 8.29
C PRO A 94 -20.65 21.38 7.23
N ASN A 95 -20.49 22.15 6.16
CA ASN A 95 -19.47 21.87 5.13
C ASN A 95 -18.07 22.04 5.70
N VAL A 96 -17.84 23.11 6.48
CA VAL A 96 -16.57 23.31 7.20
C VAL A 96 -16.31 22.16 8.17
N LEU A 97 -17.34 21.63 8.83
CA LEU A 97 -17.18 20.46 9.72
C LEU A 97 -16.82 19.18 8.98
N ILE A 98 -17.40 18.92 7.80
CA ILE A 98 -17.06 17.78 6.95
C ILE A 98 -15.60 17.89 6.48
N GLU A 99 -15.22 19.05 5.96
CA GLU A 99 -13.84 19.34 5.52
C GLU A 99 -12.84 19.23 6.68
N LEU A 100 -13.20 19.73 7.86
CA LEU A 100 -12.41 19.58 9.07
C LEU A 100 -12.25 18.10 9.46
N GLY A 101 -13.32 17.31 9.43
CA GLY A 101 -13.26 15.88 9.70
C GLY A 101 -12.31 15.14 8.75
N TYR A 102 -12.38 15.47 7.46
CA TYR A 102 -11.46 14.95 6.44
C TYR A 102 -10.02 15.39 6.71
N ALA A 103 -9.79 16.67 7.03
CA ALA A 103 -8.47 17.21 7.33
C ALA A 103 -7.86 16.58 8.60
N ILE A 104 -8.66 16.34 9.64
CA ILE A 104 -8.21 15.63 10.86
C ILE A 104 -7.76 14.21 10.51
N HIS A 105 -8.48 13.52 9.63
CA HIS A 105 -8.11 12.19 9.16
C HIS A 105 -6.82 12.20 8.32
N GLY A 106 -6.70 13.12 7.37
CA GLY A 106 -5.59 13.20 6.42
C GLY A 106 -4.30 13.75 7.03
N LEU A 107 -4.39 14.88 7.74
CA LEU A 107 -3.24 15.67 8.22
C LEU A 107 -2.96 15.49 9.72
N GLY A 108 -3.99 15.14 10.50
CA GLY A 108 -3.91 15.10 11.95
C GLY A 108 -3.99 16.48 12.61
N TRP A 109 -4.37 16.50 13.89
CA TRP A 109 -4.64 17.72 14.66
C TRP A 109 -3.47 18.73 14.72
N SER A 110 -2.22 18.28 14.60
CA SER A 110 -1.04 19.16 14.67
C SER A 110 -0.90 20.10 13.47
N LYS A 111 -1.61 19.83 12.37
CA LYS A 111 -1.64 20.66 11.15
C LYS A 111 -2.97 21.40 10.97
N ILE A 112 -3.85 21.38 11.98
CA ILE A 112 -5.16 22.04 11.95
C ILE A 112 -5.11 23.33 12.76
N ILE A 113 -5.58 24.42 12.16
CA ILE A 113 -5.82 25.70 12.83
C ILE A 113 -7.32 25.98 12.80
N LEU A 114 -7.95 25.97 13.96
CA LEU A 114 -9.34 26.37 14.12
C LEU A 114 -9.41 27.86 14.41
N VAL A 115 -10.34 28.57 13.77
CA VAL A 115 -10.60 29.99 14.03
C VAL A 115 -12.07 30.24 14.36
N HIS A 116 -12.32 31.09 15.35
CA HIS A 116 -13.67 31.44 15.81
C HIS A 116 -13.78 32.95 16.09
N ASN A 117 -14.82 33.59 15.56
CA ASN A 117 -15.16 34.98 15.89
C ASN A 117 -16.11 35.02 17.10
N ASN A 118 -15.60 35.55 18.22
CA ASN A 118 -16.35 35.68 19.48
C ASN A 118 -17.57 36.62 19.38
N HIS A 119 -17.68 37.44 18.33
CA HIS A 119 -18.88 38.21 18.05
C HIS A 119 -20.12 37.31 17.86
N TYR A 120 -19.93 36.11 17.31
CA TYR A 120 -21.00 35.15 17.01
C TYR A 120 -21.10 34.04 18.08
N GLY A 121 -20.92 34.38 19.35
CA GLY A 121 -21.08 33.46 20.46
C GLY A 121 -19.76 32.95 21.01
N LYS A 122 -19.84 32.17 22.09
CA LYS A 122 -18.66 31.79 22.88
C LYS A 122 -18.12 30.44 22.46
N ILE A 123 -16.86 30.17 22.80
CA ILE A 123 -16.22 28.89 22.51
C ILE A 123 -16.89 27.71 23.22
N GLU A 124 -17.55 27.95 24.37
CA GLU A 124 -18.26 26.92 25.11
C GLU A 124 -19.52 26.44 24.38
N ASP A 125 -19.97 27.16 23.36
CA ASP A 125 -21.11 26.78 22.53
C ASP A 125 -20.71 25.95 21.30
N VAL A 126 -19.41 25.85 20.99
CA VAL A 126 -18.86 25.01 19.92
C VAL A 126 -19.03 23.52 20.26
N PRO A 127 -19.26 22.63 19.27
CA PRO A 127 -19.38 21.18 19.48
C PRO A 127 -18.27 20.60 20.36
N PHE A 128 -18.64 19.66 21.25
CA PHE A 128 -17.73 19.12 22.27
C PHE A 128 -16.52 18.42 21.65
N ASP A 129 -16.67 17.77 20.49
CA ASP A 129 -15.61 17.07 19.75
C ASP A 129 -14.46 18.00 19.35
N ILE A 130 -14.75 19.29 19.17
CA ILE A 130 -13.79 20.31 18.72
C ILE A 130 -13.28 21.15 19.89
N ARG A 131 -14.12 21.32 20.93
CA ARG A 131 -13.84 22.17 22.09
C ARG A 131 -12.58 21.81 22.86
N GLY A 132 -12.18 20.54 22.85
CA GLY A 132 -10.94 20.06 23.49
C GLY A 132 -9.66 20.49 22.78
N HIS A 133 -9.75 21.06 21.58
CA HIS A 133 -8.62 21.48 20.78
C HIS A 133 -8.40 23.00 20.86
N ARG A 134 -7.17 23.44 20.53
CA ARG A 134 -6.82 24.87 20.54
C ARG A 134 -7.59 25.62 19.45
N ILE A 135 -8.37 26.62 19.85
CA ILE A 135 -9.15 27.48 18.95
C ILE A 135 -8.57 28.90 18.98
N SER A 136 -8.18 29.40 17.80
CA SER A 136 -7.72 30.78 17.61
C SER A 136 -8.91 31.72 17.60
N GLN A 137 -8.99 32.60 18.60
CA GLN A 137 -10.14 33.49 18.76
C GLN A 137 -9.79 34.90 18.30
N TYR A 138 -10.74 35.55 17.64
CA TYR A 138 -10.73 36.99 17.45
C TYR A 138 -12.12 37.54 17.75
N ASN A 139 -12.23 38.86 17.89
CA ASN A 139 -13.50 39.53 18.09
C ASN A 139 -13.57 40.71 17.13
N PHE A 140 -14.46 40.64 16.14
CA PHE A 140 -14.72 41.75 15.24
C PHE A 140 -16.19 41.78 14.84
N ASP A 141 -16.85 42.88 15.18
CA ASP A 141 -18.28 43.14 14.97
C ASP A 141 -18.54 44.07 13.77
N GLY A 142 -17.49 44.54 13.10
CA GLY A 142 -17.56 45.51 12.01
C GLY A 142 -17.25 46.95 12.42
N ASN A 143 -16.98 47.22 13.70
CA ASN A 143 -16.63 48.56 14.18
C ASN A 143 -15.24 49.00 13.67
N VAL A 144 -15.16 50.09 12.92
CA VAL A 144 -13.90 50.54 12.31
C VAL A 144 -12.80 50.81 13.35
N ASN A 145 -13.16 51.23 14.55
CA ASN A 145 -12.21 51.57 15.61
C ASN A 145 -11.43 50.35 16.14
N ASN A 146 -12.06 49.17 16.20
CA ASN A 146 -11.42 47.94 16.68
C ASN A 146 -10.84 47.08 15.55
N LYS A 147 -11.16 47.39 14.27
CA LYS A 147 -10.77 46.62 13.09
C LYS A 147 -9.26 46.40 13.01
N LYS A 148 -8.48 47.48 13.12
CA LYS A 148 -7.02 47.44 12.96
C LYS A 148 -6.35 46.54 14.01
N GLN A 149 -6.73 46.71 15.28
CA GLN A 149 -6.16 45.92 16.38
C GLN A 149 -6.54 44.44 16.26
N SER A 150 -7.81 44.17 15.97
CA SER A 150 -8.31 42.80 15.82
C SER A 150 -7.64 42.08 14.65
N PHE A 151 -7.39 42.80 13.55
CA PHE A 151 -6.70 42.26 12.38
C PHE A 151 -5.24 41.92 12.69
N ILE A 152 -4.51 42.83 13.34
CA ILE A 152 -3.10 42.59 13.73
C ILE A 152 -3.00 41.39 14.68
N ASN A 153 -3.93 41.26 15.63
CA ASN A 153 -3.95 40.13 16.56
C ASN A 153 -4.19 38.80 15.81
N LEU A 154 -5.14 38.78 14.89
CA LEU A 154 -5.46 37.59 14.10
C LEU A 154 -4.31 37.22 13.14
N GLU A 155 -3.72 38.20 12.47
CA GLU A 155 -2.54 38.03 11.62
C GLU A 155 -1.37 37.43 12.40
N ASN A 156 -1.05 37.97 13.59
CA ASN A 156 0.00 37.43 14.45
C ASN A 156 -0.31 36.00 14.91
N THR A 157 -1.58 35.71 15.19
CA THR A 157 -2.02 34.36 15.56
C THR A 157 -1.77 33.37 14.41
N PHE A 158 -2.16 33.72 13.18
CA PHE A 158 -1.87 32.89 12.01
C PHE A 158 -0.38 32.76 11.72
N TYR A 159 0.39 33.84 11.85
CA TYR A 159 1.85 33.80 11.67
C TYR A 159 2.50 32.77 12.61
N ILE A 160 2.17 32.82 13.90
CA ILE A 160 2.71 31.90 14.90
C ILE A 160 2.21 30.48 14.67
N ALA A 161 0.90 30.30 14.45
CA ALA A 161 0.30 28.98 14.31
C ALA A 161 0.78 28.25 13.05
N ILE A 162 0.79 28.93 11.89
CA ILE A 162 1.28 28.34 10.64
C ILE A 162 2.77 28.00 10.76
N LYS A 163 3.59 28.90 11.33
CA LYS A 163 5.01 28.61 11.57
C LYS A 163 5.21 27.38 12.45
N ALA A 164 4.42 27.26 13.53
CA ALA A 164 4.47 26.10 14.42
C ALA A 164 4.06 24.81 13.70
N CYS A 165 2.98 24.83 12.91
CA CYS A 165 2.54 23.69 12.10
C CYS A 165 3.63 23.28 11.08
N LEU A 166 4.31 24.22 10.44
CA LEU A 166 5.39 23.92 9.48
C LEU A 166 6.66 23.41 10.18
N SER A 167 6.96 23.89 11.39
CA SER A 167 8.17 23.51 12.13
C SER A 167 8.04 22.20 12.92
N SER A 168 6.82 21.67 13.07
CA SER A 168 6.62 20.43 13.81
C SER A 168 7.32 19.27 13.08
N LYS A 169 8.37 18.71 13.71
CA LYS A 169 9.08 17.49 13.28
C LYS A 169 8.22 16.21 13.31
N GLU A 170 6.92 16.33 13.60
CA GLU A 170 6.00 15.27 13.25
C GLU A 170 6.08 15.09 11.74
N GLU A 171 6.85 14.07 11.33
CA GLU A 171 6.79 13.47 10.02
C GLU A 171 5.32 13.45 9.61
N LEU A 172 5.03 13.84 8.37
CA LEU A 172 3.77 13.59 7.70
C LEU A 172 3.42 12.11 7.92
N LYS A 173 2.71 11.80 9.02
CA LYS A 173 2.02 10.54 9.19
C LYS A 173 0.81 10.67 8.28
N LEU A 174 1.07 10.49 6.98
CA LEU A 174 0.11 10.27 5.89
C LEU A 174 -0.81 9.11 6.28
N LYS A 175 -1.75 9.33 7.19
CA LYS A 175 -2.65 8.27 7.67
C LYS A 175 -3.74 7.95 6.66
N GLY A 176 -4.17 8.91 5.84
CA GLY A 176 -5.15 8.66 4.77
C GLY A 176 -4.63 7.76 3.63
N ASN A 177 -3.40 8.00 3.17
CA ASN A 177 -2.79 7.20 2.09
C ASN A 177 -2.11 5.92 2.61
N ASN A 178 -1.52 5.90 3.80
CA ASN A 178 -0.96 4.66 4.34
C ASN A 178 -2.03 3.65 4.77
N LEU A 179 -3.21 4.03 5.26
CA LEU A 179 -4.25 3.03 5.55
C LEU A 179 -4.71 2.30 4.28
N ASN A 180 -4.87 3.02 3.16
CA ASN A 180 -5.21 2.39 1.88
C ASN A 180 -4.02 1.63 1.27
N LEU A 181 -2.79 2.12 1.39
CA LEU A 181 -1.60 1.43 0.89
C LEU A 181 -1.26 0.19 1.73
N GLU A 182 -1.28 0.28 3.05
CA GLU A 182 -1.08 -0.86 3.96
C GLU A 182 -2.21 -1.86 3.81
N ARG A 183 -3.48 -1.42 3.70
CA ARG A 183 -4.58 -2.34 3.37
C ARG A 183 -4.42 -2.97 1.98
N ARG A 184 -3.92 -2.24 0.98
CA ARG A 184 -3.60 -2.82 -0.33
C ARG A 184 -2.47 -3.82 -0.23
N LYS A 185 -1.37 -3.49 0.47
CA LYS A 185 -0.25 -4.40 0.73
C LYS A 185 -0.71 -5.64 1.47
N GLU A 186 -1.58 -5.49 2.47
CA GLU A 186 -2.17 -6.60 3.22
C GLU A 186 -3.07 -7.46 2.32
N VAL A 187 -3.92 -6.84 1.48
CA VAL A 187 -4.74 -7.57 0.51
C VAL A 187 -3.88 -8.30 -0.53
N CYS A 188 -2.82 -7.68 -1.02
CA CYS A 188 -1.85 -8.27 -1.93
C CYS A 188 -1.13 -9.45 -1.26
N LYS A 189 -0.58 -9.25 -0.07
CA LYS A 189 0.07 -10.30 0.72
C LYS A 189 -0.88 -11.47 1.00
N ASN A 190 -2.13 -11.19 1.38
CA ASN A 190 -3.14 -12.23 1.61
C ASN A 190 -3.52 -12.98 0.32
N ARG A 191 -3.45 -12.35 -0.85
CA ARG A 191 -3.63 -13.03 -2.14
C ARG A 191 -2.45 -13.94 -2.44
N ASP A 192 -1.23 -13.46 -2.20
CA ASP A 192 0.00 -14.23 -2.39
C ASP A 192 0.03 -15.45 -1.45
N ILE A 193 -0.33 -15.27 -0.17
CA ILE A 193 -0.47 -16.35 0.82
C ILE A 193 -1.45 -17.42 0.32
N ARG A 194 -2.64 -17.04 -0.16
CA ARG A 194 -3.61 -18.03 -0.67
C ARG A 194 -3.08 -18.81 -1.89
N LEU A 195 -2.27 -18.17 -2.73
CA LEU A 195 -1.66 -18.84 -3.86
C LEU A 195 -0.56 -19.81 -3.38
N LEU A 196 0.27 -19.39 -2.42
CA LEU A 196 1.26 -20.24 -1.78
C LEU A 196 0.62 -21.45 -1.08
N GLU A 197 -0.46 -21.26 -0.32
CA GLU A 197 -1.20 -22.37 0.28
C GLU A 197 -1.66 -23.37 -0.78
N ARG A 198 -2.22 -22.88 -1.90
CA ARG A 198 -2.63 -23.75 -3.01
C ARG A 198 -1.47 -24.52 -3.61
N LEU A 199 -0.32 -23.88 -3.80
CA LEU A 199 0.89 -24.53 -4.34
C LEU A 199 1.48 -25.55 -3.36
N PHE A 200 1.76 -25.12 -2.12
CA PHE A 200 2.42 -25.94 -1.11
C PHE A 200 1.56 -27.10 -0.63
N ASN A 201 0.24 -26.97 -0.61
CA ASN A 201 -0.65 -28.11 -0.32
C ASN A 201 -0.70 -29.15 -1.45
N LYS A 202 -0.05 -28.88 -2.59
CA LYS A 202 0.00 -29.74 -3.77
C LYS A 202 1.39 -30.29 -4.08
N ILE A 203 2.40 -29.93 -3.29
CA ILE A 203 3.75 -30.47 -3.35
C ILE A 203 4.16 -31.04 -1.99
N ASN A 204 5.13 -31.95 -1.99
CA ASN A 204 5.74 -32.42 -0.75
C ASN A 204 7.25 -32.19 -0.82
N THR A 205 7.80 -31.43 0.13
CA THR A 205 9.21 -31.03 0.10
C THR A 205 10.14 -32.23 0.24
N HIS A 206 9.79 -33.23 1.06
CA HIS A 206 10.59 -34.44 1.22
C HIS A 206 10.63 -35.28 -0.06
N ILE A 207 9.51 -35.39 -0.78
CA ILE A 207 9.48 -36.09 -2.07
C ILE A 207 10.32 -35.36 -3.12
N ILE A 208 10.32 -34.03 -3.11
CA ILE A 208 11.17 -33.24 -4.01
C ILE A 208 12.66 -33.44 -3.65
N ASP A 209 13.02 -33.39 -2.37
CA ASP A 209 14.39 -33.62 -1.91
C ASP A 209 14.87 -35.04 -2.28
N ASP A 210 14.03 -36.06 -2.05
CA ASP A 210 14.30 -37.45 -2.44
C ASP A 210 14.45 -37.59 -3.96
N PHE A 211 13.60 -36.91 -4.74
CA PHE A 211 13.72 -36.88 -6.19
C PHE A 211 15.06 -36.29 -6.62
N LEU A 212 15.45 -35.13 -6.10
CA LEU A 212 16.71 -34.46 -6.47
C LEU A 212 17.92 -35.31 -6.10
N ALA A 213 17.90 -35.96 -4.93
CA ALA A 213 18.96 -36.86 -4.49
C ALA A 213 19.10 -38.08 -5.42
N ASN A 214 17.98 -38.71 -5.80
CA ASN A 214 17.98 -39.86 -6.69
C ASN A 214 18.32 -39.49 -8.14
N ALA A 215 17.90 -38.31 -8.60
CA ALA A 215 18.13 -37.85 -9.97
C ALA A 215 19.62 -37.63 -10.24
N LYS A 216 20.41 -37.26 -9.22
CA LYS A 216 21.88 -37.21 -9.29
C LYS A 216 22.54 -38.58 -9.50
N LEU A 217 21.81 -39.66 -9.19
CA LEU A 217 22.21 -41.06 -9.44
C LEU A 217 21.52 -41.63 -10.70
N ASP A 218 21.05 -40.76 -11.60
CA ASP A 218 20.34 -41.09 -12.83
C ASP A 218 18.97 -41.77 -12.60
N ILE A 219 18.38 -41.67 -11.40
CA ILE A 219 17.11 -42.31 -11.04
C ILE A 219 16.03 -41.27 -10.77
N VAL A 220 14.90 -41.36 -11.48
CA VAL A 220 13.72 -40.52 -11.26
C VAL A 220 12.60 -41.38 -10.67
N ASN A 221 12.16 -41.04 -9.46
CA ASN A 221 11.03 -41.72 -8.81
C ASN A 221 9.70 -41.28 -9.45
N GLY A 222 8.86 -42.22 -9.87
CA GLY A 222 7.61 -41.93 -10.57
C GLY A 222 6.57 -41.14 -9.75
N ASN A 223 6.65 -41.19 -8.42
CA ASN A 223 5.76 -40.39 -7.56
C ASN A 223 5.95 -38.88 -7.81
N ILE A 224 7.12 -38.45 -8.29
CA ILE A 224 7.40 -37.03 -8.55
C ILE A 224 6.46 -36.44 -9.59
N PHE A 225 6.01 -37.23 -10.58
CA PHE A 225 5.15 -36.75 -11.65
C PHE A 225 3.79 -36.28 -11.14
N TYR A 226 3.28 -36.89 -10.07
CA TYR A 226 2.06 -36.44 -9.42
C TYR A 226 2.19 -35.00 -8.90
N PHE A 227 3.26 -34.75 -8.14
CA PHE A 227 3.50 -33.44 -7.53
C PHE A 227 3.86 -32.39 -8.60
N TRP A 228 4.62 -32.80 -9.61
CA TRP A 228 4.95 -31.98 -10.76
C TRP A 228 3.70 -31.50 -11.50
N GLU A 229 2.80 -32.40 -11.91
CA GLU A 229 1.61 -32.02 -12.67
C GLU A 229 0.69 -31.10 -11.85
N ASN A 230 0.54 -31.36 -10.56
CA ASN A 230 -0.26 -30.49 -9.68
C ASN A 230 0.37 -29.09 -9.53
N PHE A 231 1.69 -29.00 -9.36
CA PHE A 231 2.41 -27.73 -9.28
C PHE A 231 2.31 -26.95 -10.59
N ARG A 232 2.62 -27.62 -11.70
CA ARG A 232 2.55 -27.11 -13.08
C ARG A 232 1.16 -26.58 -13.42
N ALA A 233 0.10 -27.29 -13.04
CA ALA A 233 -1.27 -26.87 -13.32
C ALA A 233 -1.62 -25.53 -12.66
N ILE A 234 -1.07 -25.24 -11.46
CA ILE A 234 -1.30 -23.97 -10.77
C ILE A 234 -0.49 -22.85 -11.42
N VAL A 235 0.80 -23.08 -11.69
CA VAL A 235 1.71 -22.08 -12.29
C VAL A 235 1.26 -21.69 -13.71
N ASN A 236 0.80 -22.65 -14.51
CA ASN A 236 0.29 -22.40 -15.86
C ASN A 236 -1.17 -21.92 -15.91
N SER A 237 -1.83 -21.75 -14.76
CA SER A 237 -3.22 -21.27 -14.75
C SER A 237 -3.31 -19.81 -15.18
N SER A 238 -4.37 -19.44 -15.89
CA SER A 238 -4.64 -18.03 -16.26
C SER A 238 -4.82 -17.10 -15.05
N SER A 239 -5.04 -17.69 -13.86
CA SER A 239 -5.17 -16.98 -12.59
C SER A 239 -3.84 -16.83 -11.83
N PHE A 240 -2.73 -17.34 -12.36
CA PHE A 240 -1.44 -17.27 -11.69
C PHE A 240 -0.92 -15.83 -11.72
N HIS A 241 -0.89 -15.20 -10.54
CA HIS A 241 -0.37 -13.86 -10.34
C HIS A 241 0.06 -13.69 -8.89
N LEU A 242 1.28 -13.18 -8.70
CA LEU A 242 1.80 -12.79 -7.39
C LEU A 242 2.11 -11.29 -7.39
N TYR A 243 1.78 -10.63 -6.29
CA TYR A 243 2.10 -9.21 -6.10
C TYR A 243 3.57 -9.03 -5.70
N ASP A 244 4.11 -9.94 -4.89
CA ASP A 244 5.54 -10.04 -4.63
C ASP A 244 6.29 -10.55 -5.85
N GLN A 245 6.98 -9.62 -6.53
CA GLN A 245 7.73 -9.91 -7.76
C GLN A 245 8.96 -10.79 -7.50
N GLU A 246 9.55 -10.73 -6.31
CA GLU A 246 10.68 -11.57 -5.94
C GLU A 246 10.22 -13.01 -5.73
N LEU A 247 9.09 -13.20 -5.03
CA LEU A 247 8.45 -14.51 -4.91
C LEU A 247 8.08 -15.09 -6.27
N GLN A 248 7.48 -14.27 -7.15
CA GLN A 248 7.08 -14.72 -8.48
C GLN A 248 8.27 -15.22 -9.29
N ALA A 249 9.39 -14.49 -9.26
CA ALA A 249 10.62 -14.89 -9.93
C ALA A 249 11.14 -16.23 -9.39
N LEU A 250 11.17 -16.40 -8.06
CA LEU A 250 11.62 -17.65 -7.44
C LEU A 250 10.77 -18.87 -7.83
N ILE A 251 9.44 -18.70 -7.92
CA ILE A 251 8.54 -19.78 -8.36
C ILE A 251 8.74 -20.10 -9.84
N ILE A 252 8.90 -19.08 -10.69
CA ILE A 252 9.12 -19.26 -12.14
C ILE A 252 10.48 -19.94 -12.40
N ASP A 253 11.53 -19.54 -11.68
CA ASP A 253 12.85 -20.17 -11.77
C ASP A 253 12.76 -21.65 -11.38
N PHE A 254 12.17 -21.95 -10.22
CA PHE A 254 11.98 -23.33 -9.78
C PHE A 254 11.15 -24.15 -10.77
N TYR A 255 10.04 -23.59 -11.27
CA TYR A 255 9.22 -24.21 -12.31
C TYR A 255 10.03 -24.55 -13.56
N THR A 256 10.80 -23.59 -14.07
CA THR A 256 11.54 -23.74 -15.34
C THR A 256 12.62 -24.81 -15.23
N PHE A 257 13.37 -24.83 -14.13
CA PHE A 257 14.39 -25.85 -13.92
C PHE A 257 13.77 -27.23 -13.69
N TRP A 258 12.70 -27.33 -12.89
CA TRP A 258 12.03 -28.60 -12.64
C TRP A 258 11.39 -29.17 -13.93
N ASP A 259 10.74 -28.35 -14.75
CA ASP A 259 10.22 -28.74 -16.07
C ASP A 259 11.33 -29.32 -16.95
N THR A 260 12.50 -28.67 -16.97
CA THR A 260 13.67 -29.13 -17.72
C THR A 260 14.13 -30.51 -17.23
N THR A 261 14.18 -30.76 -15.92
CA THR A 261 14.60 -32.07 -15.38
C THR A 261 13.67 -33.22 -15.80
N LEU A 262 12.38 -32.95 -15.99
CA LEU A 262 11.38 -33.97 -16.35
C LEU A 262 11.08 -34.03 -17.86
N SER A 263 11.69 -33.17 -18.67
CA SER A 263 11.46 -33.08 -20.12
C SER A 263 12.14 -34.20 -20.93
N TYR A 264 13.02 -35.00 -20.32
CA TYR A 264 13.74 -36.09 -20.99
C TYR A 264 12.97 -37.43 -21.04
N GLY A 265 11.70 -37.41 -20.64
CA GLY A 265 10.80 -38.57 -20.68
C GLY A 265 10.68 -39.17 -22.09
N GLY A 266 10.73 -40.49 -22.20
CA GLY A 266 10.55 -41.23 -23.46
C GLY A 266 11.78 -41.29 -24.37
N GLN A 267 12.72 -40.34 -24.28
CA GLN A 267 13.97 -40.37 -25.06
C GLN A 267 15.13 -41.00 -24.28
N HIS A 268 15.37 -40.56 -23.04
CA HIS A 268 16.52 -41.02 -22.23
C HIS A 268 16.11 -41.68 -20.92
N CYS A 269 14.91 -41.37 -20.40
CA CYS A 269 14.38 -41.94 -19.17
C CYS A 269 13.56 -43.21 -19.45
N ILE A 270 14.12 -44.39 -19.14
CA ILE A 270 13.51 -45.70 -19.37
C ILE A 270 12.94 -46.25 -18.05
N PRO A 271 11.70 -46.80 -18.02
CA PRO A 271 11.13 -47.39 -16.81
C PRO A 271 11.91 -48.62 -16.34
N ILE A 272 12.15 -48.71 -15.03
CA ILE A 272 12.76 -49.89 -14.40
C ILE A 272 11.66 -50.91 -14.12
N ILE A 273 11.79 -52.10 -14.72
CA ILE A 273 10.78 -53.16 -14.62
C ILE A 273 10.50 -53.51 -13.14
N GLY A 274 9.22 -53.46 -12.76
CA GLY A 274 8.75 -53.81 -11.43
C GLY A 274 8.97 -52.73 -10.36
N ARG A 275 9.41 -51.53 -10.74
CA ARG A 275 9.57 -50.39 -9.83
C ARG A 275 8.85 -49.16 -10.37
N ASN A 276 8.38 -48.28 -9.49
CA ASN A 276 7.89 -46.96 -9.89
C ASN A 276 9.07 -45.98 -10.05
N GLU A 277 10.03 -46.34 -10.90
CA GLU A 277 11.30 -45.63 -11.08
C GLU A 277 11.69 -45.64 -12.56
N TYR A 278 12.38 -44.59 -12.97
CA TYR A 278 12.92 -44.41 -14.32
C TYR A 278 14.42 -44.19 -14.21
N LYS A 279 15.19 -44.75 -15.14
CA LYS A 279 16.63 -44.56 -15.21
C LYS A 279 16.98 -43.72 -16.43
N PHE A 280 17.82 -42.70 -16.26
CA PHE A 280 18.47 -42.01 -17.36
C PHE A 280 19.56 -42.94 -17.94
N THR A 281 19.40 -43.36 -19.19
CA THR A 281 20.24 -44.39 -19.81
C THR A 281 20.95 -43.89 -21.05
N SER A 282 22.17 -44.38 -21.28
CA SER A 282 22.89 -44.15 -22.52
C SER A 282 22.23 -44.87 -23.71
N PRO A 283 22.49 -44.40 -24.95
CA PRO A 283 21.99 -45.06 -26.14
C PRO A 283 22.46 -46.51 -26.24
N HIS A 284 21.61 -47.35 -26.86
CA HIS A 284 21.97 -48.74 -27.15
C HIS A 284 23.25 -48.82 -28.00
N TYR A 285 24.07 -49.86 -27.82
CA TYR A 285 25.38 -50.00 -28.50
C TYR A 285 25.31 -50.00 -30.04
N SER A 286 24.11 -50.24 -30.61
CA SER A 286 23.85 -50.21 -32.04
C SER A 286 23.41 -48.84 -32.57
N SER A 287 23.32 -47.83 -31.70
CA SER A 287 22.95 -46.47 -32.08
C SER A 287 24.07 -45.77 -32.85
N PRO A 288 23.74 -44.83 -33.75
CA PRO A 288 24.75 -44.05 -34.48
C PRO A 288 25.56 -43.16 -33.53
N ALA A 289 26.78 -42.78 -33.92
CA ALA A 289 27.65 -41.89 -33.14
C ALA A 289 26.98 -40.57 -32.75
N SER A 290 26.15 -40.02 -33.63
CA SER A 290 25.37 -38.79 -33.37
C SER A 290 24.39 -38.93 -32.19
N ALA A 291 23.93 -40.15 -31.88
CA ALA A 291 23.08 -40.38 -30.72
C ALA A 291 23.86 -40.28 -29.40
N TYR A 292 25.15 -40.66 -29.40
CA TYR A 292 26.02 -40.51 -28.25
C TYR A 292 26.41 -39.04 -28.03
N GLU A 293 26.73 -38.31 -29.09
CA GLU A 293 27.01 -36.87 -29.03
C GLU A 293 25.81 -36.08 -28.46
N GLN A 294 24.59 -36.38 -28.92
CA GLN A 294 23.38 -35.77 -28.39
C GLN A 294 23.12 -36.19 -26.93
N TRP A 295 23.39 -37.45 -26.58
CA TRP A 295 23.25 -37.94 -25.21
C TRP A 295 24.21 -37.22 -24.25
N ASP A 296 25.47 -36.99 -24.63
CA ASP A 296 26.43 -36.26 -23.78
C ASP A 296 25.94 -34.83 -23.48
N ILE A 297 25.34 -34.16 -24.48
CA ILE A 297 24.71 -32.85 -24.33
C ILE A 297 23.51 -32.94 -23.38
N ASP A 298 22.60 -33.87 -23.62
CA ASP A 298 21.37 -34.02 -22.85
C ASP A 298 21.66 -34.45 -21.39
N TYR A 299 22.64 -35.31 -21.19
CA TYR A 299 23.11 -35.74 -19.87
C TYR A 299 23.70 -34.57 -19.07
N SER A 300 24.56 -33.77 -19.70
CA SER A 300 25.10 -32.54 -19.09
C SER A 300 23.99 -31.55 -18.73
N ASN A 301 23.03 -31.34 -19.63
CA ASN A 301 21.89 -30.45 -19.40
C ASN A 301 20.97 -30.98 -18.28
N PHE A 302 20.72 -32.29 -18.22
CA PHE A 302 19.92 -32.94 -17.18
C PHE A 302 20.54 -32.73 -15.80
N HIS A 303 21.84 -33.01 -15.63
CA HIS A 303 22.53 -32.79 -14.36
C HIS A 303 22.62 -31.31 -13.97
N SER A 304 22.90 -30.44 -14.94
CA SER A 304 22.85 -29.00 -14.70
C SER A 304 21.46 -28.55 -14.25
N ALA A 305 20.40 -29.07 -14.86
CA ALA A 305 19.02 -28.75 -14.48
C ALA A 305 18.68 -29.25 -13.08
N ILE A 306 19.18 -30.42 -12.65
CA ILE A 306 19.01 -30.92 -11.27
C ILE A 306 19.63 -29.96 -10.26
N ASP A 307 20.88 -29.55 -10.48
CA ASP A 307 21.58 -28.64 -9.58
C ASP A 307 20.91 -27.25 -9.52
N CYS A 308 20.45 -26.75 -10.68
CA CYS A 308 19.67 -25.52 -10.75
C CYS A 308 18.32 -25.65 -10.03
N THR A 309 17.62 -26.79 -10.17
CA THR A 309 16.34 -27.06 -9.50
C THR A 309 16.52 -27.10 -7.99
N GLU A 310 17.53 -27.82 -7.49
CA GLU A 310 17.82 -27.90 -6.05
C GLU A 310 18.15 -26.51 -5.47
N SER A 311 18.96 -25.73 -6.19
CA SER A 311 19.32 -24.37 -5.78
C SER A 311 18.10 -23.44 -5.75
N ALA A 312 17.26 -23.47 -6.80
CA ALA A 312 16.05 -22.68 -6.89
C ALA A 312 15.03 -23.08 -5.81
N PHE A 313 14.86 -24.38 -5.57
CA PHE A 313 13.96 -24.89 -4.54
C PHE A 313 14.39 -24.43 -3.14
N LYS A 314 15.66 -24.59 -2.79
CA LYS A 314 16.19 -24.11 -1.48
C LYS A 314 15.98 -22.61 -1.28
N LYS A 315 16.19 -21.79 -2.34
CA LYS A 315 15.93 -20.35 -2.29
C LYS A 315 14.45 -20.05 -2.07
N LEU A 316 13.57 -20.74 -2.80
CA LEU A 316 12.12 -20.59 -2.66
C LEU A 316 11.66 -20.95 -1.24
N ILE A 317 12.07 -22.11 -0.72
CA ILE A 317 11.73 -22.55 0.65
C ILE A 317 12.20 -21.54 1.68
N LYS A 318 13.48 -21.12 1.61
CA LYS A 318 14.03 -20.13 2.52
C LYS A 318 13.26 -18.81 2.48
N PHE A 319 12.95 -18.34 1.28
CA PHE A 319 12.21 -17.08 1.09
C PHE A 319 10.80 -17.13 1.69
N VAL A 320 10.08 -18.24 1.47
CA VAL A 320 8.75 -18.47 2.04
C VAL A 320 8.83 -18.52 3.57
N GLN A 321 9.78 -19.26 4.14
CA GLN A 321 9.97 -19.34 5.59
C GLN A 321 10.35 -18.00 6.24
N GLU A 322 11.10 -17.14 5.54
CA GLU A 322 11.53 -15.84 6.07
C GLU A 322 10.47 -14.74 5.93
N LYS A 323 9.73 -14.71 4.81
CA LYS A 323 8.80 -13.61 4.48
C LYS A 323 7.31 -13.95 4.59
N TYR A 324 6.96 -15.23 4.57
CA TYR A 324 5.58 -15.74 4.59
C TYR A 324 5.39 -16.75 5.74
N LEU A 325 5.57 -16.27 6.97
CA LEU A 325 5.43 -17.05 8.21
C LEU A 325 4.05 -17.71 8.37
N GLU A 326 3.06 -17.23 7.63
CA GLU A 326 1.72 -17.80 7.56
C GLU A 326 1.67 -19.18 6.88
N ILE A 327 2.71 -19.54 6.11
CA ILE A 327 2.81 -20.83 5.41
C ILE A 327 3.57 -21.82 6.28
N ASP A 328 2.83 -22.77 6.87
CA ASP A 328 3.41 -23.93 7.55
C ASP A 328 3.69 -25.05 6.54
N ILE A 329 4.96 -25.21 6.18
CA ILE A 329 5.42 -26.20 5.20
C ILE A 329 5.16 -27.63 5.69
N ASP A 330 5.27 -27.90 6.99
CA ASP A 330 5.04 -29.25 7.54
C ASP A 330 3.56 -29.62 7.48
N ASP A 331 2.68 -28.66 7.73
CA ASP A 331 1.23 -28.84 7.55
C ASP A 331 0.85 -29.00 6.07
N SER A 332 1.45 -28.20 5.19
CA SER A 332 1.27 -28.33 3.74
C SER A 332 1.74 -29.70 3.22
N ASN A 333 2.88 -30.20 3.70
CA ASN A 333 3.38 -31.54 3.37
C ASN A 333 2.39 -32.64 3.76
N LYS A 334 1.74 -32.53 4.92
CA LYS A 334 0.70 -33.48 5.36
C LYS A 334 -0.52 -33.44 4.45
N LYS A 335 -1.01 -32.25 4.10
CA LYS A 335 -2.16 -32.06 3.19
C LYS A 335 -1.87 -32.59 1.77
N ALA A 336 -0.65 -32.37 1.27
CA ALA A 336 -0.22 -32.90 -0.01
C ALA A 336 -0.22 -34.43 -0.01
N MET A 337 0.32 -35.06 1.05
CA MET A 337 0.32 -36.52 1.18
C MET A 337 -1.08 -37.11 1.35
N GLN A 338 -1.98 -36.42 2.05
CA GLN A 338 -3.38 -36.84 2.15
C GLN A 338 -4.06 -36.86 0.78
N SER A 339 -3.84 -35.83 -0.04
CA SER A 339 -4.38 -35.73 -1.41
C SER A 339 -3.78 -36.81 -2.33
N TYR A 340 -2.46 -37.02 -2.24
CA TYR A 340 -1.79 -38.07 -2.98
C TYR A 340 -2.35 -39.46 -2.65
N ASN A 341 -2.43 -39.79 -1.35
CA ASN A 341 -2.93 -41.09 -0.91
C ASN A 341 -4.41 -41.31 -1.27
N SER A 342 -5.25 -40.27 -1.23
CA SER A 342 -6.67 -40.43 -1.60
C SER A 342 -6.83 -40.70 -3.09
N GLU A 343 -6.08 -40.02 -3.96
CA GLU A 343 -6.15 -40.20 -5.41
C GLU A 343 -5.48 -41.51 -5.87
N MET A 344 -4.38 -41.92 -5.22
CA MET A 344 -3.70 -43.19 -5.53
C MET A 344 -4.46 -44.43 -5.03
N ASN A 345 -5.31 -44.31 -4.01
CA ASN A 345 -6.18 -45.40 -3.56
C ASN A 345 -7.46 -45.57 -4.42
N LEU A 346 -7.73 -44.62 -5.32
CA LEU A 346 -8.87 -44.66 -6.26
C LEU A 346 -8.48 -45.22 -7.64
N GLN A 347 -7.19 -45.38 -7.91
CA GLN A 347 -6.62 -46.04 -9.10
C GLN A 347 -6.28 -47.49 -8.80
#